data_AF-A0A7V1I3V2-F1
#
_entry.id   AF-A0A7V1I3V2-F1
#
_cell.length_a   1.000
_cell.length_b   1.000
_cell.length_c   1.000
_cell.angle_alpha   90.00
_cell.angle_beta   90.00
_cell.angle_gamma   90.00
#
_symmetry.space_group_name_H-M   'P 1'
#
loop_
_entity.id
_entity.type
_entity.pdbx_description
1 polymer ?
#
loop_
_entity_poly.entity_id
_entity_poly.type
_entity_poly.pdbx_seq_one_letter_code
_entity_poly.pdbx_strand_id
1 'polypeptide(L)'
;MKVSKVLLVLSLVIGLVMVAGKAMAATSALEGVPGGATVVPFQASAAGLGTIINFQNVAGTEDAAGPSSVAPQPMPTATPSTPAILVHCKIFDADTNYLASFNVPLSPRDNAGIYITGDGTNIYLTSLGPEHFPITLPGAVGLAADANGLQIGYLSVAITASDDAGYAGNGNGDPTDDPNLTLGRWMLPSWLMVRYALVDTVTQSHADIN
;
A
#
# COMPACT_ATOMS: atom_id res chain seq x y z
N MET A 1 -9.81 -36.40 45.04
CA MET A 1 -8.78 -35.69 44.23
C MET A 1 -9.18 -35.55 42.76
N LYS A 2 -10.40 -35.07 42.43
CA LYS A 2 -10.85 -34.91 41.03
C LYS A 2 -11.01 -33.44 40.58
N VAL A 3 -11.10 -32.49 41.52
CA VAL A 3 -11.32 -31.06 41.24
C VAL A 3 -10.05 -30.34 40.78
N SER A 4 -8.87 -30.77 41.24
CA SER A 4 -7.58 -30.11 40.92
C SER A 4 -7.17 -30.25 39.46
N LYS A 5 -7.46 -31.37 38.80
CA LYS A 5 -7.13 -31.57 37.38
C LYS A 5 -8.01 -30.75 36.45
N VAL A 6 -9.29 -30.58 36.79
CA VAL A 6 -10.23 -29.77 36.02
C VAL A 6 -9.86 -28.30 36.08
N LEU A 7 -9.49 -27.80 37.26
CA LEU A 7 -9.06 -26.39 37.42
C LEU A 7 -7.80 -26.06 36.61
N LEU A 8 -6.83 -26.99 36.59
CA LEU A 8 -5.56 -26.80 35.88
C LEU A 8 -5.75 -26.81 34.35
N VAL A 9 -6.63 -27.67 33.84
CA VAL A 9 -7.00 -27.69 32.43
C VAL A 9 -7.79 -26.44 32.06
N LEU A 10 -8.70 -25.98 32.92
CA LEU A 10 -9.47 -24.76 32.67
C LEU A 10 -8.56 -23.51 32.65
N SER A 11 -7.58 -23.42 33.56
CA SER A 11 -6.63 -22.30 33.57
C SER A 11 -5.69 -22.33 32.37
N LEU A 12 -5.31 -23.51 31.89
CA LEU A 12 -4.50 -23.67 30.68
C LEU A 12 -5.29 -23.28 29.43
N VAL A 13 -6.56 -23.69 29.32
CA VAL A 13 -7.43 -23.35 28.18
C VAL A 13 -7.74 -21.85 28.17
N ILE A 14 -8.02 -21.23 29.32
CA ILE A 14 -8.22 -19.78 29.41
C ILE A 14 -6.92 -19.03 29.06
N GLY A 15 -5.76 -19.51 29.52
CA GLY A 15 -4.46 -18.96 29.15
C GLY A 15 -4.18 -19.06 27.65
N LEU A 16 -4.52 -20.20 27.03
CA LEU A 16 -4.33 -20.43 25.60
C LEU A 16 -5.28 -19.56 24.74
N VAL A 17 -6.54 -19.42 25.17
CA VAL A 17 -7.55 -18.58 24.51
C VAL A 17 -7.21 -17.09 24.62
N MET A 18 -6.57 -16.65 25.71
CA MET A 18 -6.12 -15.27 25.89
C MET A 18 -4.78 -14.96 25.17
N VAL A 19 -4.00 -15.98 24.79
CA VAL A 19 -2.74 -15.81 24.02
C VAL A 19 -2.98 -15.93 22.51
N ALA A 20 -4.01 -16.67 22.07
CA ALA A 20 -4.32 -16.91 20.66
C ALA A 20 -4.97 -15.72 19.91
N GLY A 21 -4.91 -14.51 20.44
CA GLY A 21 -5.68 -13.37 19.93
C GLY A 21 -4.93 -12.06 19.92
N LYS A 22 -3.67 -12.05 19.47
CA LYS A 22 -3.04 -10.82 18.98
C LYS A 22 -2.81 -10.91 17.48
N ALA A 23 -3.89 -11.01 16.72
CA ALA A 23 -3.87 -10.39 15.42
C ALA A 23 -3.62 -8.89 15.68
N MET A 24 -2.42 -8.40 15.42
CA MET A 24 -2.20 -6.96 15.33
C MET A 24 -3.01 -6.49 14.14
N ALA A 25 -4.27 -6.16 14.37
CA ALA A 25 -5.09 -5.46 13.40
C ALA A 25 -4.33 -4.19 13.03
N ALA A 26 -3.93 -4.12 11.76
CA ALA A 26 -3.24 -2.99 11.19
C ALA A 26 -4.07 -1.72 11.43
N THR A 27 -3.63 -0.89 12.36
CA THR A 27 -4.27 0.39 12.71
C THR A 27 -3.31 1.50 12.37
N SER A 28 -2.99 1.63 11.10
CA SER A 28 -2.33 2.82 10.57
C SER A 28 -2.91 3.12 9.19
N ALA A 29 -4.15 3.59 9.19
CA ALA A 29 -4.66 4.40 8.09
C ALA A 29 -4.09 5.80 8.29
N LEU A 30 -3.02 6.14 7.58
CA LEU A 30 -2.71 7.54 7.34
C LEU A 30 -3.69 7.97 6.26
N GLU A 31 -4.80 8.58 6.66
CA GLU A 31 -5.58 9.37 5.71
C GLU A 31 -4.63 10.42 5.15
N GLY A 32 -4.52 10.45 3.82
CA GLY A 32 -3.59 11.33 3.13
C GLY A 32 -3.70 12.74 3.70
N VAL A 33 -2.55 13.37 3.93
CA VAL A 33 -2.53 14.81 4.19
C VAL A 33 -3.30 15.46 3.03
N PRO A 34 -4.17 16.46 3.27
CA PRO A 34 -4.82 17.18 2.18
C PRO A 34 -3.80 17.51 1.08
N GLY A 35 -4.02 16.97 -0.12
CA GLY A 35 -3.01 17.01 -1.18
C GLY A 35 -2.48 15.65 -1.66
N GLY A 36 -3.16 14.52 -1.42
CA GLY A 36 -2.85 13.26 -2.12
C GLY A 36 -1.42 12.73 -1.90
N ALA A 37 -0.80 13.08 -0.78
CA ALA A 37 0.56 12.70 -0.43
C ALA A 37 0.63 12.16 1.00
N THR A 38 1.56 11.23 1.23
CA THR A 38 1.78 10.64 2.55
C THR A 38 3.19 10.06 2.68
N VAL A 39 3.58 9.74 3.91
CA VAL A 39 4.82 9.03 4.23
C VAL A 39 4.46 7.74 4.95
N VAL A 40 4.96 6.61 4.45
CA VAL A 40 4.65 5.29 4.99
C VAL A 40 5.94 4.63 5.49
N PRO A 41 6.10 4.41 6.80
CA PRO A 41 7.26 3.68 7.30
C PRO A 41 7.19 2.21 6.89
N PHE A 42 8.34 1.57 6.73
CA PHE A 42 8.43 0.14 6.55
C PHE A 42 9.54 -0.45 7.42
N GLN A 43 9.35 -1.73 7.76
CA GLN A 43 10.34 -2.58 8.38
C GLN A 43 10.37 -3.93 7.68
N ALA A 44 11.57 -4.47 7.51
CA ALA A 44 11.80 -5.81 7.01
C ALA A 44 12.97 -6.46 7.75
N SER A 45 13.07 -7.78 7.71
CA SER A 45 14.23 -8.50 8.23
C SER A 45 14.43 -9.84 7.56
N ALA A 46 15.68 -10.33 7.59
CA ALA A 46 16.02 -11.69 7.20
C ALA A 46 15.29 -12.75 8.05
N ALA A 47 14.79 -12.36 9.23
CA ALA A 47 14.06 -13.22 10.15
C ALA A 47 12.57 -13.36 9.80
N GLY A 48 12.12 -12.81 8.66
CA GLY A 48 10.75 -12.97 8.17
C GLY A 48 9.79 -11.85 8.53
N LEU A 49 10.26 -10.75 9.12
CA LEU A 49 9.47 -9.53 9.22
C LEU A 49 9.37 -8.86 7.85
N GLY A 50 8.20 -8.36 7.49
CA GLY A 50 7.97 -7.56 6.30
C GLY A 50 6.86 -6.53 6.50
N THR A 51 6.68 -5.67 5.51
CA THR A 51 5.65 -4.62 5.50
C THR A 51 4.79 -4.74 4.27
N ILE A 52 3.48 -4.85 4.44
CA ILE A 52 2.51 -4.72 3.36
C ILE A 52 2.01 -3.29 3.31
N ILE A 53 1.93 -2.71 2.12
CA ILE A 53 1.40 -1.37 1.86
C ILE A 53 0.28 -1.50 0.83
N ASN A 54 -0.89 -0.94 1.12
CA ASN A 54 -2.00 -0.87 0.19
C ASN A 54 -2.22 0.58 -0.24
N PHE A 55 -2.11 0.83 -1.53
CA PHE A 55 -2.55 2.06 -2.18
C PHE A 55 -3.99 1.87 -2.67
N GLN A 56 -4.85 2.84 -2.43
CA GLN A 56 -6.22 2.81 -2.92
C GLN A 56 -6.57 4.16 -3.52
N ASN A 57 -7.05 4.12 -4.77
CA ASN A 57 -7.71 5.26 -5.38
C ASN A 57 -9.16 5.30 -4.87
N VAL A 58 -9.54 6.40 -4.23
CA VAL A 58 -10.90 6.62 -3.72
C VAL A 58 -11.69 7.62 -4.55
N ALA A 59 -11.15 8.09 -5.68
CA ALA A 59 -11.87 8.96 -6.60
C ALA A 59 -13.17 8.29 -7.06
N GLY A 60 -14.23 9.08 -7.15
CA GLY A 60 -15.53 8.70 -7.71
C GLY A 60 -15.95 9.57 -8.89
N THR A 61 -17.13 9.27 -9.42
CA THR A 61 -17.74 10.07 -10.50
C THR A 61 -18.01 11.52 -10.07
N GLU A 62 -18.20 11.73 -8.76
CA GLU A 62 -18.38 13.03 -8.11
C GLU A 62 -17.13 13.92 -8.15
N ASP A 63 -15.95 13.31 -8.38
CA ASP A 63 -14.67 13.99 -8.41
C ASP A 63 -14.23 14.42 -9.82
N ALA A 64 -14.93 13.97 -10.86
CA ALA A 64 -14.57 14.24 -12.25
C ALA A 64 -14.86 15.69 -12.66
N ALA A 65 -13.88 16.38 -13.25
CA ALA A 65 -14.02 17.78 -13.67
C ALA A 65 -14.69 17.95 -15.05
N GLY A 66 -14.88 16.87 -15.82
CA GLY A 66 -15.52 16.89 -17.12
C GLY A 66 -15.80 15.49 -17.69
N PRO A 67 -16.61 15.38 -18.76
CA PRO A 67 -16.87 14.11 -19.42
C PRO A 67 -15.62 13.65 -20.20
N SER A 68 -15.17 12.43 -19.93
CA SER A 68 -14.16 11.71 -20.73
C SER A 68 -14.80 10.96 -21.90
N SER A 69 -14.06 10.83 -23.00
CA SER A 69 -14.45 10.04 -24.18
C SER A 69 -14.12 8.55 -24.07
N VAL A 70 -13.47 8.09 -23.00
CA VAL A 70 -13.09 6.69 -22.83
C VAL A 70 -13.91 6.05 -21.71
N ALA A 71 -14.78 5.14 -22.11
CA ALA A 71 -15.57 4.36 -21.17
C ALA A 71 -14.67 3.42 -20.35
N PRO A 72 -14.98 3.14 -19.07
CA PRO A 72 -14.37 2.03 -18.36
C PRO A 72 -14.63 0.74 -19.15
N GLN A 73 -13.61 0.12 -19.74
CA GLN A 73 -13.79 -1.22 -20.29
C GLN A 73 -13.80 -2.24 -19.14
N PRO A 74 -14.79 -3.17 -19.05
CA PRO A 74 -15.92 -3.40 -19.95
C PRO A 74 -17.27 -3.03 -19.28
N MET A 75 -17.72 -1.80 -19.42
CA MET A 75 -19.13 -1.42 -19.19
C MET A 75 -19.65 -0.61 -20.38
N PRO A 76 -20.85 -0.93 -20.91
CA PRO A 76 -21.45 -0.18 -22.01
C PRO A 76 -21.98 1.15 -21.47
N THR A 77 -22.00 2.16 -22.33
CA THR A 77 -22.47 3.54 -22.11
C THR A 77 -21.55 4.46 -21.29
N ALA A 78 -21.08 5.52 -21.97
CA ALA A 78 -20.22 6.58 -21.46
C ALA A 78 -20.70 7.07 -20.09
N THR A 79 -19.95 6.67 -19.07
CA THR A 79 -20.07 7.13 -17.70
C THR A 79 -18.92 8.13 -17.51
N PRO A 80 -19.08 9.24 -16.76
CA PRO A 80 -17.95 10.13 -16.46
C PRO A 80 -16.76 9.26 -16.02
N SER A 81 -15.58 9.46 -16.63
CA SER A 81 -14.38 8.77 -16.17
C SER A 81 -14.16 9.25 -14.75
N THR A 82 -14.39 8.37 -13.81
CA THR A 82 -13.82 8.57 -12.49
C THR A 82 -12.30 8.75 -12.69
N PRO A 83 -11.64 9.68 -11.99
CA PRO A 83 -10.22 9.94 -12.21
C PRO A 83 -9.33 8.73 -11.91
N ALA A 84 -8.54 8.28 -12.90
CA ALA A 84 -7.40 7.41 -12.65
C ALA A 84 -6.21 8.26 -12.16
N ILE A 85 -5.31 7.68 -11.37
CA ILE A 85 -4.18 8.42 -10.78
C ILE A 85 -2.87 7.65 -10.95
N LEU A 86 -1.79 8.40 -11.16
CA LEU A 86 -0.43 7.88 -11.09
C LEU A 86 0.17 8.30 -9.76
N VAL A 87 0.52 7.31 -8.94
CA VAL A 87 1.18 7.53 -7.66
C VAL A 87 2.68 7.30 -7.81
N HIS A 88 3.50 8.28 -7.47
CA HIS A 88 4.94 8.13 -7.43
C HIS A 88 5.41 7.83 -6.00
N CYS A 89 6.21 6.77 -5.87
CA CYS A 89 6.78 6.31 -4.61
C CYS A 89 8.30 6.47 -4.64
N LYS A 90 8.86 7.10 -3.60
CA LYS A 90 10.30 7.18 -3.35
C LYS A 90 10.65 6.46 -2.06
N ILE A 91 11.64 5.59 -2.12
CA ILE A 91 12.12 4.81 -0.98
C ILE A 91 13.33 5.52 -0.37
N PHE A 92 13.28 5.71 0.93
CA PHE A 92 14.37 6.27 1.73
C PHE A 92 14.76 5.31 2.85
N ASP A 93 16.02 5.34 3.25
CA ASP A 93 16.47 4.74 4.50
C ASP A 93 16.03 5.59 5.72
N ALA A 94 16.34 5.11 6.92
CA ALA A 94 16.04 5.81 8.17
C ALA A 94 16.74 7.18 8.30
N ASP A 95 17.84 7.39 7.56
CA ASP A 95 18.64 8.61 7.55
C ASP A 95 18.25 9.56 6.40
N THR A 96 17.12 9.32 5.73
CA THR A 96 16.58 10.13 4.62
C THR A 96 17.45 10.09 3.34
N ASN A 97 18.31 9.09 3.18
CA ASN A 97 19.01 8.86 1.91
C ASN A 97 18.08 8.17 0.92
N TYR A 98 18.03 8.70 -0.31
CA TYR A 98 17.25 8.11 -1.40
C TYR A 98 17.86 6.78 -1.85
N LEU A 99 17.02 5.76 -2.00
CA LEU A 99 17.43 4.42 -2.42
C LEU A 99 16.91 4.04 -3.81
N ALA A 100 15.61 4.24 -4.05
CA ALA A 100 14.96 3.88 -5.30
C ALA A 100 13.60 4.58 -5.44
N SER A 101 12.96 4.46 -6.60
CA SER A 101 11.60 4.95 -6.83
C SER A 101 10.86 4.09 -7.85
N PHE A 102 9.53 4.13 -7.79
CA PHE A 102 8.64 3.44 -8.72
C PHE A 102 7.29 4.15 -8.81
N ASN A 103 6.48 3.77 -9.79
CA ASN A 103 5.13 4.28 -9.98
C ASN A 103 4.10 3.20 -9.71
N VAL A 104 2.97 3.60 -9.15
CA VAL A 104 1.77 2.78 -8.92
C VAL A 104 0.60 3.46 -9.64
N PRO A 105 0.33 3.10 -10.91
CA PRO A 105 -0.88 3.50 -11.59
C PRO A 105 -2.10 2.81 -10.98
N LEU A 106 -3.17 3.57 -10.74
CA LEU A 106 -4.42 3.08 -10.16
C LEU A 106 -5.60 3.55 -11.01
N SER A 107 -6.43 2.59 -11.43
CA SER A 107 -7.70 2.93 -12.06
C SER A 107 -8.66 3.52 -11.01
N PRO A 108 -9.82 4.05 -11.43
CA PRO A 108 -10.89 4.41 -10.53
C PRO A 108 -11.27 3.35 -9.51
N ARG A 109 -11.41 3.74 -8.23
CA ARG A 109 -11.81 2.84 -7.13
C ARG A 109 -10.94 1.58 -6.99
N ASP A 110 -9.74 1.60 -7.56
CA ASP A 110 -8.80 0.48 -7.59
C ASP A 110 -7.91 0.45 -6.34
N ASN A 111 -7.26 -0.68 -6.11
CA ASN A 111 -6.28 -0.85 -5.09
C ASN A 111 -5.11 -1.73 -5.54
N ALA A 112 -3.90 -1.34 -5.13
CA ALA A 112 -2.68 -2.11 -5.35
C ALA A 112 -1.98 -2.37 -4.02
N GLY A 113 -1.52 -3.62 -3.83
CA GLY A 113 -0.77 -4.03 -2.65
C GLY A 113 0.71 -4.26 -2.99
N ILE A 114 1.62 -3.67 -2.21
CA ILE A 114 3.06 -3.89 -2.30
C ILE A 114 3.53 -4.56 -1.01
N TYR A 115 4.31 -5.63 -1.14
CA TYR A 115 4.96 -6.31 -0.03
C TYR A 115 6.46 -6.03 -0.03
N ILE A 116 6.98 -5.52 1.08
CA ILE A 116 8.38 -5.25 1.32
C ILE A 116 8.94 -6.32 2.26
N THR A 117 9.91 -7.09 1.77
CA THR A 117 10.69 -8.05 2.56
C THR A 117 12.17 -7.71 2.50
N GLY A 118 12.99 -8.42 3.26
CA GLY A 118 14.42 -8.17 3.29
C GLY A 118 15.24 -9.38 3.69
N ASP A 119 16.50 -9.40 3.25
CA ASP A 119 17.47 -10.48 3.51
C ASP A 119 18.58 -10.06 4.49
N GLY A 120 18.48 -8.85 5.08
CA GLY A 120 19.50 -8.25 5.93
C GLY A 120 20.52 -7.37 5.20
N THR A 121 20.58 -7.42 3.87
CA THR A 121 21.44 -6.57 3.02
C THR A 121 20.62 -5.73 2.03
N ASN A 122 19.60 -6.32 1.42
CA ASN A 122 18.69 -5.71 0.47
C ASN A 122 17.25 -5.87 0.94
N ILE A 123 16.40 -4.94 0.53
CA ILE A 123 14.95 -5.12 0.55
C ILE A 123 14.46 -5.48 -0.86
N TYR A 124 13.33 -6.19 -0.88
CA TYR A 124 12.67 -6.65 -2.08
C TYR A 124 11.21 -6.20 -2.04
N LEU A 125 10.73 -5.71 -3.17
CA LEU A 125 9.35 -5.28 -3.33
C LEU A 125 8.64 -6.26 -4.27
N THR A 126 7.46 -6.72 -3.85
CA THR A 126 6.62 -7.62 -4.62
C THR A 126 5.20 -7.07 -4.71
N SER A 127 4.60 -7.09 -5.89
CA SER A 127 3.19 -6.73 -6.05
C SER A 127 2.29 -7.90 -5.66
N LEU A 128 1.18 -7.63 -4.96
CA LEU A 128 0.35 -8.64 -4.27
C LEU A 128 -0.99 -8.96 -4.94
N GLY A 129 -1.33 -8.37 -6.08
CA GLY A 129 -2.67 -8.53 -6.66
C GLY A 129 -2.67 -8.66 -8.17
N PRO A 130 -3.84 -8.84 -8.79
CA PRO A 130 -4.02 -8.46 -10.17
C PRO A 130 -4.14 -6.93 -10.22
N GLU A 131 -3.08 -6.25 -10.64
CA GLU A 131 -3.16 -4.81 -10.86
C GLU A 131 -3.92 -4.51 -12.16
N HIS A 132 -4.73 -3.43 -12.18
CA HIS A 132 -5.34 -2.97 -13.43
C HIS A 132 -4.26 -2.57 -14.44
N PHE A 133 -3.24 -1.86 -13.95
CA PHE A 133 -2.08 -1.41 -14.71
C PHE A 133 -0.82 -2.08 -14.17
N PRO A 134 0.12 -2.50 -15.04
CA PRO A 134 1.34 -3.16 -14.59
C PRO A 134 2.21 -2.22 -13.74
N ILE A 135 2.66 -2.72 -12.59
CA ILE A 135 3.60 -2.01 -11.71
C ILE A 135 5.02 -2.48 -12.01
N THR A 136 5.89 -1.55 -12.41
CA THR A 136 7.33 -1.82 -12.54
C THR A 136 8.02 -1.48 -11.23
N LEU A 137 8.38 -2.50 -10.46
CA LEU A 137 9.07 -2.35 -9.18
C LEU A 137 10.59 -2.23 -9.40
N PRO A 138 11.30 -1.57 -8.45
CA PRO A 138 12.75 -1.66 -8.45
C PRO A 138 13.14 -3.12 -8.18
N GLY A 139 14.32 -3.52 -8.67
CA GLY A 139 14.91 -4.81 -8.31
C GLY A 139 15.31 -4.85 -6.83
N ALA A 140 16.40 -5.57 -6.51
CA ALA A 140 16.96 -5.50 -5.17
C ALA A 140 17.38 -4.07 -4.83
N VAL A 141 16.89 -3.54 -3.70
CA VAL A 141 17.23 -2.20 -3.20
C VAL A 141 18.15 -2.36 -2.00
N GLY A 142 19.35 -1.80 -2.07
CA GLY A 142 20.34 -1.90 -0.98
C GLY A 142 19.88 -1.16 0.27
N LEU A 143 19.77 -1.87 1.39
CA LEU A 143 19.44 -1.34 2.70
C LEU A 143 19.94 -2.32 3.76
N ALA A 144 21.09 -2.04 4.37
CA ALA A 144 21.67 -2.94 5.37
C ALA A 144 20.82 -2.95 6.66
N ALA A 145 20.75 -4.11 7.30
CA ALA A 145 20.11 -4.23 8.60
C ALA A 145 20.88 -3.47 9.69
N ASP A 146 20.15 -2.92 10.65
CA ASP A 146 20.69 -2.29 11.85
C ASP A 146 21.26 -3.34 12.83
N ALA A 147 21.72 -2.87 14.00
CA ALA A 147 22.22 -3.75 15.06
C ALA A 147 21.17 -4.73 15.62
N ASN A 148 19.88 -4.50 15.38
CA ASN A 148 18.78 -5.38 15.78
C ASN A 148 18.39 -6.37 14.66
N GLY A 149 19.07 -6.33 13.51
CA GLY A 149 18.74 -7.15 12.34
C GLY A 149 17.54 -6.62 11.54
N LEU A 150 17.15 -5.34 11.74
CA LEU A 150 16.02 -4.71 11.07
C LEU A 150 16.48 -3.80 9.93
N GLN A 151 15.82 -3.91 8.79
CA GLN A 151 15.96 -3.01 7.65
C GLN A 151 14.78 -2.02 7.73
N ILE A 152 15.09 -0.77 8.05
CA ILE A 152 14.10 0.26 8.38
C ILE A 152 14.22 1.42 7.38
N GLY A 153 13.07 1.90 6.90
CA GLY A 153 13.00 3.07 6.06
C GLY A 153 11.57 3.58 5.93
N TYR A 154 11.34 4.42 4.93
CA TYR A 154 10.00 4.90 4.62
C TYR A 154 9.82 5.16 3.12
N LEU A 155 8.57 5.12 2.68
CA LEU A 155 8.15 5.56 1.36
C LEU A 155 7.60 6.99 1.48
N SER A 156 8.09 7.90 0.64
CA SER A 156 7.38 9.13 0.31
C SER A 156 6.50 8.87 -0.90
N VAL A 157 5.22 9.18 -0.78
CA VAL A 157 4.17 8.83 -1.75
C VAL A 157 3.42 10.11 -2.13
N ALA A 158 3.20 10.33 -3.43
CA ALA A 158 2.37 11.43 -3.91
C ALA A 158 1.68 11.07 -5.23
N ILE A 159 0.48 11.59 -5.45
CA ILE A 159 -0.12 11.63 -6.78
C ILE A 159 0.73 12.58 -7.64
N THR A 160 1.21 12.08 -8.79
CA THR A 160 2.01 12.86 -9.73
C THR A 160 1.34 13.08 -11.07
N ALA A 161 0.36 12.28 -11.47
CA ALA A 161 -0.47 12.50 -12.65
C ALA A 161 -1.89 12.01 -12.38
N SER A 162 -2.85 12.49 -13.17
CA SER A 162 -4.23 12.03 -13.12
C SER A 162 -4.88 12.13 -14.49
N ASP A 163 -5.66 11.10 -14.82
CA ASP A 163 -6.45 11.03 -16.04
C ASP A 163 -7.77 11.80 -15.86
N ASP A 164 -7.65 13.12 -15.67
CA ASP A 164 -8.76 14.04 -15.55
C ASP A 164 -8.43 15.38 -16.21
N ALA A 165 -9.32 15.86 -17.07
CA ALA A 165 -9.12 17.08 -17.84
C ALA A 165 -8.96 18.34 -16.97
N GLY A 166 -9.55 18.36 -15.77
CA GLY A 166 -9.37 19.42 -14.78
C GLY A 166 -7.96 19.45 -14.18
N TYR A 167 -7.21 18.37 -14.34
CA TYR A 167 -5.83 18.20 -13.87
C TYR A 167 -4.84 17.96 -15.01
N ALA A 168 -5.17 18.44 -16.22
CA ALA A 168 -4.37 18.32 -17.44
C ALA A 168 -4.21 16.89 -17.99
N GLY A 169 -4.96 15.93 -17.47
CA GLY A 169 -5.07 14.59 -18.04
C GLY A 169 -5.84 14.59 -19.36
N ASN A 170 -5.59 13.59 -20.19
CA ASN A 170 -6.15 13.46 -21.53
C ASN A 170 -7.53 12.75 -21.55
N GLY A 171 -7.93 12.13 -20.43
CA GLY A 171 -9.22 11.47 -20.24
C GLY A 171 -9.32 10.14 -20.98
N ASN A 172 -8.23 9.40 -21.17
CA ASN A 172 -8.20 8.14 -21.92
C ASN A 172 -8.31 6.88 -21.05
N GLY A 173 -8.45 7.03 -19.74
CA GLY A 173 -8.49 5.97 -18.75
C GLY A 173 -7.13 5.54 -18.21
N ASP A 174 -6.01 6.00 -18.77
CA ASP A 174 -4.64 5.59 -18.44
C ASP A 174 -3.82 6.75 -17.86
N PRO A 175 -3.55 6.75 -16.55
CA PRO A 175 -2.81 7.85 -15.92
C PRO A 175 -1.30 7.82 -16.23
N THR A 176 -0.79 6.81 -16.95
CA THR A 176 0.65 6.63 -17.20
C THR A 176 1.18 7.46 -18.37
N ASP A 177 0.31 7.89 -19.28
CA ASP A 177 0.66 8.74 -20.42
C ASP A 177 0.29 10.22 -20.23
N ASP A 178 -0.28 10.55 -19.06
CA ASP A 178 -0.63 11.91 -18.68
C ASP A 178 0.58 12.73 -18.20
N PRO A 179 0.54 14.06 -18.42
CA PRO A 179 1.59 14.94 -17.92
C PRO A 179 1.61 14.93 -16.39
N ASN A 180 2.82 14.93 -15.83
CA ASN A 180 2.97 15.14 -14.40
C ASN A 180 2.36 16.49 -13.99
N LEU A 181 1.67 16.52 -12.84
CA LEU A 181 1.13 17.69 -12.14
C LEU A 181 2.29 18.61 -11.72
N THR A 182 2.85 19.33 -12.68
CA THR A 182 4.20 19.89 -12.56
C THR A 182 4.25 21.38 -12.26
N LEU A 183 3.15 22.14 -12.28
CA LEU A 183 3.04 23.50 -11.75
C LEU A 183 1.67 24.12 -12.07
N GLY A 184 1.15 24.89 -11.12
CA GLY A 184 -0.03 25.73 -11.25
C GLY A 184 -1.10 25.29 -10.28
N ARG A 185 -1.41 26.13 -9.28
CA ARG A 185 -2.66 26.36 -8.50
C ARG A 185 -3.77 25.27 -8.35
N TRP A 186 -3.54 24.02 -8.71
CA TRP A 186 -4.44 22.90 -8.54
C TRP A 186 -3.96 22.17 -7.29
N MET A 187 -4.79 22.19 -6.24
CA MET A 187 -4.53 21.37 -5.06
C MET A 187 -4.41 19.92 -5.54
N LEU A 188 -3.37 19.20 -5.09
CA LEU A 188 -3.28 17.77 -5.37
C LEU A 188 -4.58 17.11 -4.88
N PRO A 189 -5.21 16.25 -5.68
CA PRO A 189 -6.49 15.68 -5.30
C PRO A 189 -6.34 14.78 -4.07
N SER A 190 -7.34 14.79 -3.18
CA SER A 190 -7.39 13.91 -2.00
C SER A 190 -7.99 12.55 -2.36
N TRP A 191 -7.50 11.93 -3.43
CA TRP A 191 -8.03 10.66 -3.94
C TRP A 191 -7.17 9.44 -3.59
N LEU A 192 -6.06 9.65 -2.89
CA LEU A 192 -5.17 8.56 -2.49
C LEU A 192 -5.35 8.24 -1.00
N MET A 193 -5.71 7.00 -0.71
CA MET A 193 -5.61 6.41 0.61
C MET A 193 -4.46 5.41 0.64
N VAL A 194 -3.57 5.52 1.63
CA VAL A 194 -2.49 4.54 1.83
C VAL A 194 -2.57 3.95 3.22
N ARG A 195 -2.50 2.62 3.28
CA ARG A 195 -2.53 1.84 4.52
C ARG A 195 -1.32 0.93 4.55
N TYR A 196 -0.82 0.61 5.73
CA TYR A 196 0.26 -0.36 5.87
C TYR A 196 0.06 -1.28 7.07
N ALA A 197 0.71 -2.44 7.00
CA ALA A 197 0.70 -3.46 8.04
C ALA A 197 2.08 -4.11 8.15
N LEU A 198 2.55 -4.34 9.37
CA LEU A 198 3.69 -5.22 9.62
C LEU A 198 3.21 -6.66 9.65
N VAL A 199 3.92 -7.54 8.95
CA VAL A 199 3.64 -8.97 8.87
C VAL A 199 4.88 -9.76 9.24
N ASP A 200 4.68 -10.87 9.94
CA ASP A 200 5.73 -11.82 10.28
C ASP A 200 5.42 -13.15 9.57
N THR A 201 6.32 -13.59 8.70
CA THR A 201 6.16 -14.81 7.90
C THR A 201 6.57 -16.07 8.66
N VAL A 202 7.20 -15.96 9.83
CA VAL A 202 7.59 -17.12 10.65
C VAL A 202 6.47 -17.55 11.58
N THR A 203 5.55 -16.64 11.94
CA THR A 203 4.43 -16.93 12.86
C THR A 203 3.07 -17.19 12.18
N GLN A 204 3.02 -17.34 10.84
CA GLN A 204 1.80 -17.81 10.15
C GLN A 204 1.58 -19.31 10.36
N SER A 205 1.22 -19.73 11.58
CA SER A 205 0.42 -20.93 11.77
C SER A 205 -1.05 -20.56 11.61
N HIS A 206 -1.48 -20.25 10.39
CA HIS A 206 -2.88 -20.50 10.07
C HIS A 206 -3.02 -22.02 10.00
N ALA A 207 -3.32 -22.62 11.15
CA ALA A 207 -4.04 -23.88 11.12
C ALA A 207 -5.35 -23.56 10.41
N ASP A 208 -5.47 -23.98 9.14
CA ASP A 208 -6.73 -24.00 8.43
C ASP A 208 -7.76 -24.72 9.31
N ILE A 209 -8.65 -23.94 9.93
CA ILE A 209 -9.85 -24.47 10.57
C ILE A 209 -10.83 -24.71 9.42
N ASN A 210 -10.68 -25.87 8.77
CA ASN A 210 -11.78 -26.52 8.07
C ASN A 210 -12.76 -27.11 9.08
#